data_AF-A0AAV6UZS3-F1
#
_entry.id   AF-A0AAV6UZS3-F1
#
_cell.length_a   1.000
_cell.length_b   1.000
_cell.length_c   1.000
_cell.angle_alpha   90.00
_cell.angle_beta   90.00
_cell.angle_gamma   90.00
#
_symmetry.space_group_name_H-M   'P 1'
#
loop_
_entity.id
_entity.type
_entity.pdbx_description
1 polymer ?
#
loop_
_entity_poly.entity_id
_entity_poly.type
_entity_poly.pdbx_seq_one_letter_code
_entity_poly.pdbx_strand_id
1 'polypeptide(L)' 'MGVPISGTSTKTQGVKEDVIVESGAYLSKTVNPVLLKGLIQLCRQKPDNPLVWLADWLLANNPNIAKTS' A
#
# COMPACT_ATOMS: atom_id res chain seq x y z
N MET A 1 7.58 24.89 -50.99
CA MET A 1 8.50 25.25 -49.89
C MET A 1 7.63 25.34 -48.64
N GLY A 2 7.82 24.41 -47.71
CA GLY A 2 6.84 24.08 -46.66
C GLY A 2 6.64 25.18 -45.62
N VAL A 3 5.39 25.35 -45.21
CA VAL A 3 4.98 26.16 -44.05
C VAL A 3 5.45 25.48 -42.75
N PRO A 4 6.16 26.18 -41.85
CA PRO A 4 6.49 25.62 -40.54
C PRO A 4 5.23 25.62 -39.65
N ILE A 5 4.80 24.42 -39.32
CA ILE A 5 3.75 24.08 -38.35
C ILE A 5 4.07 24.61 -36.96
N SER A 6 3.06 25.21 -36.33
CA SER A 6 3.08 25.71 -34.96
C SER A 6 3.54 24.66 -33.95
N GLY A 7 4.70 24.89 -33.34
CA GLY A 7 5.11 24.20 -32.13
C GLY A 7 4.52 24.92 -30.91
N THR A 8 3.28 24.61 -30.54
CA THR A 8 2.76 24.98 -29.21
C THR A 8 3.47 24.11 -28.18
N SER A 9 4.55 24.63 -27.60
CA SER A 9 5.17 24.05 -26.40
C SER A 9 4.27 24.36 -25.21
N THR A 10 3.34 23.46 -24.92
CA THR A 10 2.64 23.42 -23.64
C THR A 10 3.64 22.96 -22.58
N LYS A 11 4.32 23.93 -21.95
CA LYS A 11 4.97 23.73 -20.66
C LYS A 11 3.88 23.54 -19.62
N THR A 12 3.49 22.29 -19.38
CA THR A 12 2.61 21.92 -18.28
C THR A 12 3.39 22.13 -16.99
N GLN A 13 3.21 23.31 -16.42
CA GLN A 13 3.72 23.75 -15.15
C GLN A 13 3.01 22.96 -14.04
N GLY A 14 3.81 22.42 -13.11
CA GLY A 14 3.32 21.60 -12.00
C GLY A 14 2.21 22.27 -11.20
N VAL A 15 1.03 21.65 -11.25
CA VAL A 15 0.06 21.74 -10.15
C VAL A 15 0.40 20.55 -9.26
N LYS A 16 0.89 20.89 -8.07
CA LYS A 16 1.31 19.95 -7.04
C LYS A 16 0.07 19.22 -6.57
N GLU A 17 0.19 17.91 -6.59
CA GLU A 17 -0.74 16.88 -6.14
C GLU A 17 -1.14 17.12 -4.67
N ASP A 18 -2.04 18.07 -4.45
CA ASP A 18 -2.65 18.31 -3.16
C ASP A 18 -4.14 18.16 -3.36
N VAL A 19 -4.75 17.29 -2.55
CA VAL A 19 -6.15 16.80 -2.56
C VAL A 19 -6.25 15.34 -3.04
N ILE A 20 -6.57 14.49 -2.05
CA ILE A 20 -6.85 13.04 -2.06
C ILE A 20 -5.65 12.07 -1.91
N VAL A 21 -4.78 12.26 -0.90
CA VAL A 21 -3.89 11.19 -0.38
C VAL A 21 -4.19 10.90 1.09
N GLU A 22 -5.45 10.92 1.49
CA GLU A 22 -5.81 10.68 2.90
C GLU A 22 -6.28 9.24 3.14
N SER A 23 -7.09 8.68 2.24
CA SER A 23 -7.72 7.36 2.43
C SER A 23 -6.72 6.20 2.47
N GLY A 24 -5.60 6.28 1.74
CA GLY A 24 -4.57 5.24 1.71
C GLY A 24 -3.52 5.35 2.82
N ALA A 25 -3.41 6.52 3.46
CA ALA A 25 -2.33 6.80 4.42
C ALA A 25 -2.51 6.03 5.75
N TYR A 26 -3.75 5.83 6.18
CA TYR A 26 -4.04 5.04 7.38
C TYR A 26 -3.69 3.56 7.18
N LEU A 27 -4.18 2.95 6.09
CA LEU A 27 -3.88 1.54 5.77
C LEU A 27 -2.38 1.30 5.59
N SER A 28 -1.70 2.19 4.87
CA SER A 28 -0.26 2.06 4.61
C SER A 28 0.59 2.13 5.87
N LYS A 29 0.18 2.94 6.86
CA LYS A 29 0.89 3.08 8.14
C LYS A 29 0.56 1.98 9.13
N THR A 30 -0.69 1.51 9.17
CA THR A 30 -1.16 0.63 10.24
C THR A 30 -1.22 -0.83 9.84
N VAL A 31 -1.92 -1.17 8.75
CA VAL A 31 -2.29 -2.56 8.42
C VAL A 31 -1.34 -3.19 7.41
N ASN A 32 -0.94 -2.44 6.37
CA ASN A 32 -0.05 -2.90 5.31
C ASN A 32 1.26 -3.56 5.81
N PRO A 33 2.00 -3.00 6.78
CA PRO A 33 3.27 -3.61 7.19
C PRO A 33 3.09 -4.98 7.85
N VAL A 34 1.99 -5.19 8.58
CA VAL A 34 1.68 -6.48 9.22
C VAL A 34 1.14 -7.48 8.19
N LEU A 35 0.24 -7.05 7.30
CA LEU A 35 -0.29 -7.89 6.23
C LEU A 35 0.80 -8.40 5.30
N LEU A 36 1.71 -7.53 4.86
CA LEU A 36 2.84 -7.92 4.00
C LEU A 36 3.71 -8.98 4.66
N LYS A 37 4.04 -8.82 5.95
CA LYS A 37 4.80 -9.82 6.70
C LYS A 37 4.06 -11.15 6.80
N GLY A 38 2.76 -11.12 7.07
CA GLY A 38 1.92 -12.31 7.14
C GLY A 38 1.86 -13.06 5.81
N LEU A 39 1.71 -12.34 4.69
CA LEU A 39 1.70 -12.92 3.35
C LEU A 39 3.06 -13.55 2.99
N ILE A 40 4.17 -12.90 3.34
CA ILE A 40 5.52 -13.47 3.15
C ILE A 40 5.66 -14.78 3.93
N GLN A 41 5.22 -14.81 5.19
CA GLN A 41 5.29 -16.02 6.01
C GLN A 41 4.36 -17.12 5.50
N LEU A 42 3.17 -16.76 5.02
CA LEU A 42 2.22 -17.69 4.41
C LEU A 42 2.84 -18.40 3.20
N CYS A 43 3.52 -17.66 2.33
CA CYS A 43 4.24 -18.20 1.18
C CYS A 43 5.40 -19.15 1.57
N ARG A 44 6.00 -18.95 2.76
CA ARG A 44 7.08 -19.79 3.28
C ARG A 44 6.57 -21.07 3.93
N GLN A 45 5.51 -20.99 4.74
CA GLN A 45 4.97 -22.14 5.45
C GLN A 45 4.08 -23.04 4.57
N LYS A 46 3.37 -22.46 3.59
CA LYS A 46 2.38 -23.16 2.75
C LYS A 46 1.50 -24.14 3.53
N PRO A 47 0.79 -23.66 4.56
CA PRO A 47 -0.12 -24.48 5.34
C PRO A 47 -1.31 -24.95 4.48
N ASP A 48 -1.93 -26.08 4.86
CA ASP A 48 -3.11 -26.62 4.16
C ASP A 48 -4.29 -25.63 4.12
N ASN A 49 -4.42 -24.79 5.16
CA ASN A 49 -5.47 -23.79 5.28
C ASN A 49 -4.87 -22.37 5.35
N PRO A 50 -4.54 -21.77 4.19
CA PRO A 50 -3.81 -20.50 4.14
C PRO A 50 -4.57 -19.33 4.78
N LEU A 51 -5.89 -19.31 4.66
CA LEU A 51 -6.71 -18.22 5.19
C LEU A 51 -6.77 -18.25 6.73
N VAL A 52 -7.03 -19.43 7.31
CA VAL A 52 -7.10 -19.62 8.76
C VAL A 52 -5.75 -19.34 9.40
N TRP A 53 -4.69 -19.91 8.82
CA TRP A 53 -3.33 -19.68 9.30
C TRP A 53 -2.94 -18.19 9.26
N LEU A 54 -3.30 -17.48 8.19
CA LEU A 54 -3.00 -16.05 8.10
C LEU A 54 -3.79 -15.25 9.14
N ALA A 55 -5.05 -15.58 9.40
CA ALA A 55 -5.85 -14.92 10.44
C ALA A 55 -5.23 -15.12 11.83
N ASP A 56 -4.86 -16.35 12.18
CA ASP A 56 -4.19 -16.66 13.45
C ASP A 56 -2.84 -15.93 13.56
N TRP A 57 -2.07 -15.91 12.47
CA TRP A 57 -0.79 -15.21 12.42
C TRP A 57 -0.96 -13.70 12.64
N LEU A 58 -1.96 -13.08 11.99
CA LEU A 58 -2.25 -11.66 12.14
C LEU A 58 -2.68 -11.33 13.56
N LEU A 59 -3.50 -12.16 14.19
CA LEU A 59 -3.91 -11.99 15.60
C LEU A 59 -2.72 -12.09 16.55
N ALA A 60 -1.81 -13.06 16.34
CA ALA A 60 -0.62 -13.22 17.16
C ALA A 60 0.45 -12.12 16.97
N ASN A 61 0.48 -11.47 15.80
CA ASN A 61 1.48 -10.47 15.43
C ASN A 61 0.91 -9.04 15.38
N ASN A 62 -0.29 -8.81 15.91
CA ASN A 62 -0.91 -7.48 15.90
C ASN A 62 -0.17 -6.56 16.89
N PRO A 63 0.40 -5.41 16.46
CA PRO A 63 1.07 -4.47 17.37
C PRO A 63 0.10 -3.64 18.21
N ASN A 64 -1.20 -3.65 17.88
CA ASN A 64 -2.24 -2.84 18.55
C ASN A 64 -2.97 -3.58 19.67
N ILE A 65 -2.70 -4.89 19.87
CA ILE A 65 -3.06 -5.59 21.10
C ILE A 65 -2.08 -5.16 22.18
N ALA A 66 -2.25 -3.93 22.65
CA ALA A 66 -1.63 -3.49 23.88
C ALA A 66 -1.97 -4.52 24.96
N LYS A 67 -0.94 -5.14 25.53
CA LYS A 67 -1.04 -5.88 26.78
C LYS A 67 -1.65 -4.89 27.79
N THR A 68 -2.95 -5.01 28.06
CA THR A 68 -3.55 -4.40 29.24
C THR A 68 -2.92 -5.08 30.44
N SER A 69 -1.89 -4.44 30.99
CA SER A 69 -1.28 -4.79 32.27
C SER A 69 -1.97 -4.03 33.40
#